data_AF-A0A661MXC4-F1
#
_entry.id   AF-A0A661MXC4-F1
#
_cell.length_a   1.000
_cell.length_b   1.000
_cell.length_c   1.000
_cell.angle_alpha   90.00
_cell.angle_beta   90.00
_cell.angle_gamma   90.00
#
_symmetry.space_group_name_H-M   'P 1'
#
loop_
_entity.id
_entity.type
_entity.pdbx_description
1 polymer ?
#
loop_
_entity_poly.entity_id
_entity_poly.type
_entity_poly.pdbx_seq_one_letter_code
_entity_poly.pdbx_strand_id
1 'polypeptide(L)'
;DCLVEVNPATGQVLEHLGALDHDQVFGLAFWGGSAYGFSNDGQLFEITFGSGSVTTSLISVPIAPQDLSFWGAGSSTSAPIAPLE
;
A
#
# COMPACT_ATOMS: atom_id res chain seq x y z
N ASP A 1 -10.66 -4.23 -1.18
CA ASP A 1 -10.02 -3.37 -2.22
C ASP A 1 -9.01 -4.10 -3.08
N CYS A 2 -8.63 -3.53 -4.24
CA CYS A 2 -7.71 -4.14 -5.19
C CYS A 2 -6.64 -3.15 -5.69
N LEU A 3 -5.50 -3.69 -6.13
CA LEU A 3 -4.40 -2.93 -6.67
C LEU A 3 -4.41 -2.97 -8.21
N VAL A 4 -4.22 -1.80 -8.82
CA VAL A 4 -4.18 -1.63 -10.26
C VAL A 4 -2.96 -0.82 -10.66
N GLU A 5 -2.38 -1.15 -11.81
CA GLU A 5 -1.38 -0.31 -12.46
C GLU A 5 -2.09 0.66 -13.40
N VAL A 6 -1.73 1.94 -13.33
CA VAL A 6 -2.35 2.99 -14.14
C VAL A 6 -1.29 3.80 -14.89
N ASN A 7 -1.59 4.18 -16.12
CA ASN A 7 -0.81 5.16 -16.85
C ASN A 7 -1.11 6.56 -16.27
N PRO A 8 -0.12 7.24 -15.64
CA PRO A 8 -0.38 8.51 -14.98
C PRO A 8 -0.67 9.67 -15.94
N ALA A 9 -0.28 9.55 -17.22
CA ALA A 9 -0.53 10.59 -18.22
C ALA A 9 -1.94 10.52 -18.82
N THR A 10 -2.53 9.31 -18.91
CA THR A 10 -3.82 9.10 -19.58
C THR A 10 -4.93 8.63 -18.64
N GLY A 11 -4.61 8.16 -17.44
CA GLY A 11 -5.55 7.53 -16.52
C GLY A 11 -5.98 6.13 -16.95
N GLN A 12 -5.37 5.56 -18.00
CA GLN A 12 -5.68 4.21 -18.46
C GLN A 12 -5.22 3.17 -17.42
N VAL A 13 -6.10 2.23 -17.07
CA VAL A 13 -5.72 1.03 -16.32
C VAL A 13 -4.94 0.11 -17.25
N LEU A 14 -3.71 -0.21 -16.85
CA LEU A 14 -2.79 -1.08 -17.59
C LEU A 14 -2.95 -2.54 -17.14
N GLU A 15 -3.02 -2.77 -15.83
CA GLU A 15 -3.09 -4.11 -15.26
C GLU A 15 -3.90 -4.14 -13.95
N HIS A 16 -4.59 -5.25 -13.71
CA HIS A 16 -5.16 -5.59 -12.42
C HIS A 16 -4.22 -6.54 -11.69
N LEU A 17 -3.56 -6.04 -10.63
CA LEU A 17 -2.50 -6.77 -9.93
C LEU A 17 -3.05 -7.76 -8.88
N GLY A 18 -4.24 -7.50 -8.35
CA GLY A 18 -4.96 -8.44 -7.48
C GLY A 18 -5.70 -7.76 -6.32
N ALA A 19 -6.43 -8.56 -5.55
CA ALA A 19 -7.08 -8.13 -4.32
C ALA A 19 -6.05 -8.00 -3.19
N LEU A 20 -6.23 -7.01 -2.30
CA LEU A 20 -5.33 -6.79 -1.17
C LEU A 20 -5.72 -7.60 0.07
N ASP A 21 -6.85 -8.32 0.05
CA ASP A 21 -7.44 -8.99 1.22
C ASP A 21 -7.70 -8.05 2.43
N HIS A 22 -7.78 -6.75 2.16
CA HIS A 22 -8.16 -5.69 3.09
C HIS A 22 -9.25 -4.81 2.46
N ASP A 23 -10.17 -4.33 3.28
CA ASP A 23 -11.24 -3.41 2.88
C ASP A 23 -10.92 -1.98 3.31
N GLN A 24 -11.47 -1.01 2.59
CA GLN A 24 -11.33 0.42 2.92
C GLN A 24 -9.86 0.87 3.03
N VAL A 25 -9.04 0.46 2.06
CA VAL A 25 -7.64 0.84 1.89
C VAL A 25 -7.61 2.19 1.18
N PHE A 26 -7.35 3.24 1.94
CA PHE A 26 -7.39 4.61 1.43
C PHE A 26 -5.99 5.17 1.14
N GLY A 27 -4.93 4.47 1.57
CA GLY A 27 -3.55 4.89 1.39
C GLY A 27 -2.65 3.82 0.78
N LEU A 28 -1.82 4.23 -0.18
CA LEU A 28 -0.70 3.45 -0.71
C LEU A 28 0.57 4.31 -0.64
N ALA A 29 1.62 3.80 0.01
CA ALA A 29 2.93 4.45 0.07
C ALA A 29 4.02 3.52 -0.46
N PHE A 30 5.15 4.09 -0.84
CA PHE A 30 6.37 3.37 -1.21
C PHE A 30 7.56 3.88 -0.41
N TRP A 31 8.35 2.96 0.14
CA TRP A 31 9.60 3.29 0.82
C TRP A 31 10.54 2.09 0.82
N GLY A 32 11.83 2.33 0.56
CA GLY A 32 12.88 1.32 0.75
C GLY A 32 12.75 0.08 -0.15
N GLY A 33 12.10 0.22 -1.31
CA GLY A 33 11.84 -0.91 -2.22
C GLY A 33 10.50 -1.61 -1.99
N SER A 34 9.75 -1.22 -0.96
CA SER A 34 8.50 -1.87 -0.56
C SER A 34 7.30 -0.94 -0.71
N ALA A 35 6.14 -1.53 -1.02
CA ALA A 35 4.86 -0.84 -1.01
C ALA A 35 4.08 -1.16 0.27
N TYR A 36 3.35 -0.18 0.78
CA TYR A 36 2.61 -0.28 2.04
C TYR A 36 1.18 0.21 1.87
N GLY A 37 0.23 -0.56 2.39
CA GLY A 37 -1.18 -0.21 2.45
C GLY A 37 -1.62 0.23 3.83
N PHE A 38 -2.60 1.13 3.86
CA PHE A 38 -3.17 1.70 5.07
C PHE A 38 -4.69 1.70 4.97
N SER A 39 -5.36 1.05 5.94
CA SER A 39 -6.81 0.88 5.94
C SER A 39 -7.52 1.70 7.00
N ASN A 40 -8.83 1.87 6.80
CA ASN A 40 -9.71 2.57 7.71
C ASN A 40 -9.80 1.94 9.12
N ASP A 41 -9.61 0.63 9.24
CA ASP A 41 -9.60 -0.12 10.51
C ASP A 41 -8.23 -0.11 11.21
N GLY A 42 -7.29 0.73 10.73
CA GLY A 42 -6.00 0.96 11.37
C GLY A 42 -4.93 -0.08 11.06
N GLN A 43 -5.13 -0.91 10.03
CA GLN A 43 -4.12 -1.87 9.62
C GLN A 43 -3.06 -1.19 8.74
N LEU A 44 -1.80 -1.51 9.05
CA LEU A 44 -0.63 -1.27 8.21
C LEU A 44 -0.13 -2.61 7.71
N PHE A 45 0.12 -2.73 6.42
CA PHE A 45 0.64 -3.95 5.82
C PHE A 45 1.60 -3.64 4.68
N GLU A 46 2.59 -4.50 4.51
CA GLU A 46 3.47 -4.51 3.34
C GLU A 46 2.81 -5.31 2.21
N ILE A 47 2.97 -4.84 0.98
CA ILE A 47 2.44 -5.45 -0.24
C ILE A 47 3.61 -6.05 -1.01
N THR A 48 3.52 -7.35 -1.28
CA THR A 48 4.45 -8.06 -2.18
C THR A 48 3.80 -8.30 -3.52
N PHE A 49 4.51 -7.95 -4.59
CA PHE A 49 4.07 -8.13 -5.96
C PHE A 49 4.59 -9.46 -6.50
N GLY A 50 3.69 -10.36 -6.87
CA GLY A 50 3.98 -11.58 -7.60
C GLY A 50 3.67 -11.45 -9.09
N SER A 51 3.82 -12.54 -9.82
CA SER A 51 3.39 -12.62 -11.22
C SER A 51 1.86 -12.70 -11.30
N GLY A 52 1.20 -11.57 -11.57
CA GLY A 52 -0.26 -11.46 -11.71
C GLY A 52 -1.05 -11.65 -10.41
N SER A 53 -0.39 -11.50 -9.26
CA SER A 53 -1.04 -11.54 -7.94
C SER A 53 -0.29 -10.65 -6.95
N VAL A 54 -0.98 -10.25 -5.88
CA VAL A 54 -0.39 -9.53 -4.75
C VAL A 54 -0.68 -10.29 -3.47
N THR A 55 0.23 -10.21 -2.50
CA THR A 55 0.03 -10.73 -1.15
C THR A 55 0.38 -9.66 -0.14
N THR A 56 -0.28 -9.68 1.02
CA THR A 56 -0.04 -8.70 2.08
C THR A 56 0.54 -9.35 3.33
N SER A 57 1.35 -8.58 4.07
CA SER A 57 1.89 -8.97 5.36
C SER A 57 1.62 -7.86 6.38
N LEU A 58 0.86 -8.18 7.43
CA LEU A 58 0.53 -7.23 8.49
C LEU A 58 1.79 -6.78 9.24
N ILE A 59 1.86 -5.47 9.51
CA ILE A 59 2.88 -4.84 10.34
C ILE A 59 2.22 -4.37 11.62
N SER A 60 2.70 -4.86 12.76
CA SER A 60 2.20 -4.42 14.06
C SER A 60 2.65 -2.99 14.37
N VAL A 61 1.72 -2.14 14.78
CA VAL A 61 1.99 -0.80 15.32
C VAL A 61 2.08 -0.92 16.85
N PRO A 62 3.28 -0.83 17.47
CA PRO A 62 3.48 -1.25 18.87
C PRO A 62 2.68 -0.47 19.92
N ILE A 63 2.26 0.76 19.61
CA ILE A 63 1.48 1.63 20.50
C ILE A 63 0.36 2.27 19.67
N ALA A 64 -0.49 1.43 19.07
CA ALA A 64 -1.65 1.90 18.32
C ALA A 64 -2.71 2.51 19.25
N PRO A 65 -3.25 3.70 18.94
CA PRO A 65 -4.48 4.18 19.55
C PRO A 65 -5.63 3.18 19.40
N GLN A 66 -6.55 3.16 20.37
CA GLN A 66 -7.67 2.21 20.41
C GLN A 66 -8.57 2.28 19.16
N ASP A 67 -8.63 3.44 18.50
CA ASP A 67 -9.41 3.68 17.28
C ASP A 67 -8.51 4.21 16.16
N LEU A 68 -7.31 3.63 16.01
CA LEU A 68 -6.43 3.99 14.90
C LEU A 68 -7.16 3.80 13.57
N SER A 69 -7.13 4.83 12.74
CA SER A 69 -7.72 4.82 11.41
C SER A 69 -6.84 5.62 10.47
N PHE A 70 -6.65 5.10 9.26
CA PHE A 70 -5.92 5.78 8.21
C PHE A 70 -6.88 6.26 7.11
N TRP A 71 -6.75 7.54 6.75
CA TRP A 71 -7.57 8.20 5.72
C TRP A 71 -6.82 8.46 4.42
N GLY A 72 -5.64 7.87 4.28
CA GLY A 72 -4.72 8.11 3.17
C GLY A 72 -3.29 7.80 3.55
N ALA A 73 -2.39 7.92 2.57
CA ALA A 73 -0.96 7.83 2.78
C ALA A 73 -0.25 8.92 1.95
N GLY A 74 0.82 9.49 2.50
CA GLY A 74 1.71 10.36 1.75
C GLY A 74 2.54 9.52 0.79
N SER A 75 2.54 9.88 -0.49
CA SER A 75 3.35 9.23 -1.52
C SER A 75 4.20 10.27 -2.25
N SER A 76 5.40 9.86 -2.66
CA SER A 76 6.36 10.69 -3.40
C SER A 76 6.89 9.89 -4.57
N THR A 77 7.00 10.51 -5.75
CA THR A 77 7.68 9.93 -6.92
C THR A 77 9.20 9.92 -6.77
N SER A 78 9.73 10.53 -5.70
CA SER A 78 11.14 10.59 -5.37
C SER A 78 11.34 10.03 -3.96
N ALA A 79 11.16 8.73 -3.81
CA ALA A 79 11.36 8.00 -2.56
C ALA A 79 12.62 7.13 -2.65
N PRO A 80 13.39 6.95 -1.55
CA PRO A 80 14.51 6.02 -1.50
C PRO A 80 14.10 4.60 -1.86
N ILE A 81 14.93 3.93 -2.65
CA ILE A 81 14.74 2.54 -3.07
C ILE A 81 15.38 1.52 -2.10
N ALA A 82 16.09 2.02 -1.08
CA ALA A 82 16.67 1.22 -0.01
C ALA A 82 16.41 1.94 1.33
N PRO A 83 16.33 1.20 2.46
CA PRO A 83 16.33 1.80 3.78
C PRO A 83 17.54 2.73 3.96
N LEU A 84 17.35 3.84 4.68
CA LEU A 84 18.47 4.69 5.08
C LEU A 84 19.27 3.94 6.15
N GLU A 85 20.57 3.75 5.91
CA GLU A 85 21.53 3.26 6.92
C GLU A 85 21.79 4.29 8.02
#